data_AF-A0A5C5T1J1-F1
#
_entry.id   AF-A0A5C5T1J1-F1
#
_cell.length_a   1.000
_cell.length_b   1.000
_cell.length_c   1.000
_cell.angle_alpha   90.00
_cell.angle_beta   90.00
_cell.angle_gamma   90.00
#
_symmetry.space_group_name_H-M   'P 1'
#
loop_
_entity.id
_entity.type
_entity.pdbx_description
1 polymer ?
#
loop_
_entity_poly.entity_id
_entity_poly.type
_entity_poly.pdbx_seq_one_letter_code
_entity_poly.pdbx_strand_id
1 'polypeptide(L)' 'MSTLDIEYANVEEAAETVFNILKDSIGVNTFFIAKNDGYTVDVLKAFNREKLLLEEGFQTEFNQSY' A
#
# COMPACT_ATOMS: atom_id res chain seq x y z
N MET A 1 -13.53 7.27 -25.91
CA MET A 1 -12.79 7.55 -24.67
C MET A 1 -11.32 7.39 -25.01
N SER A 2 -10.55 8.48 -24.98
CA SER A 2 -9.09 8.38 -25.06
C SER A 2 -8.64 7.60 -23.83
N THR A 3 -7.93 6.49 -24.01
CA THR A 3 -7.07 5.96 -22.96
C THR A 3 -6.07 7.07 -22.67
N LEU A 4 -6.14 7.69 -21.48
CA LEU A 4 -5.00 8.49 -21.04
C LEU A 4 -3.84 7.51 -20.93
N ASP A 5 -2.76 7.76 -21.65
CA ASP A 5 -1.49 7.11 -21.36
C ASP A 5 -1.07 7.59 -19.96
N ILE A 6 -1.37 6.78 -18.94
CA ILE A 6 -0.94 7.07 -17.58
C ILE A 6 0.55 6.71 -17.53
N GLU A 7 1.40 7.73 -17.67
CA GLU A 7 2.82 7.60 -17.36
C GLU A 7 3.00 7.70 -15.85
N TYR A 8 3.40 6.59 -15.22
CA TYR A 8 3.81 6.57 -13.82
C TYR A 8 5.29 6.90 -13.72
N ALA A 9 5.65 7.84 -12.85
CA ALA A 9 7.04 8.23 -12.65
C ALA A 9 7.85 7.15 -11.91
N ASN A 10 7.18 6.31 -11.12
CA ASN A 10 7.78 5.22 -10.36
C ASN A 10 6.73 4.14 -9.99
N VAL A 11 7.22 3.04 -9.40
CA VAL A 11 6.39 1.89 -9.02
C VAL A 11 5.42 2.27 -7.90
N GLU A 12 5.83 3.16 -6.99
CA GLU A 12 5.02 3.62 -5.87
C GLU A 12 3.75 4.33 -6.35
N GLU A 13 3.85 5.21 -7.35
CA GLU A 13 2.71 5.91 -7.94
C GLU A 13 1.74 4.96 -8.65
N ALA A 14 2.28 3.98 -9.37
CA ALA A 14 1.48 2.94 -10.02
C ALA A 14 0.74 2.07 -8.99
N ALA A 15 1.45 1.65 -7.93
CA ALA A 15 0.88 0.86 -6.85
C ALA A 15 -0.21 1.63 -6.09
N GLU A 16 0.02 2.92 -5.80
CA GLU A 16 -0.96 3.78 -5.13
C GLU A 16 -2.24 3.96 -5.98
N THR A 17 -2.12 4.03 -7.31
CA THR A 17 -3.29 4.10 -8.19
C THR A 17 -4.14 2.83 -8.11
N VAL A 18 -3.51 1.65 -8.23
CA VAL A 18 -4.22 0.36 -8.09
C VAL A 18 -4.80 0.21 -6.69
N PHE A 19 -4.06 0.61 -5.67
CA PHE A 19 -4.51 0.58 -4.27
C PHE A 19 -5.78 1.41 -4.06
N ASN A 20 -5.80 2.64 -4.57
CA ASN A 20 -6.97 3.52 -4.46
C ASN A 20 -8.19 3.00 -5.22
N ILE A 21 -8.01 2.30 -6.33
CA ILE A 21 -9.10 1.65 -7.07
C ILE A 21 -9.69 0.48 -6.26
N LEU A 22 -8.84 -0.31 -5.61
CA LEU A 22 -9.26 -1.59 -5.04
C LEU A 22 -9.68 -1.52 -3.56
N LYS A 23 -9.15 -0.57 -2.77
CA LYS A 23 -9.25 -0.56 -1.30
C LYS A 23 -10.66 -0.74 -0.75
N ASP A 24 -11.67 -0.15 -1.39
CA ASP A 24 -13.06 -0.25 -0.94
C ASP A 24 -13.72 -1.59 -1.34
N SER A 25 -13.34 -2.12 -2.52
CA SER A 25 -13.94 -3.32 -3.13
C SER A 25 -13.37 -4.66 -2.64
N ILE A 26 -12.13 -4.68 -2.14
CA ILE A 26 -11.39 -5.92 -1.88
C ILE A 26 -11.94 -6.74 -0.70
N GLY A 27 -12.85 -6.17 0.10
CA GLY A 27 -13.58 -6.90 1.13
C GLY A 27 -12.76 -7.32 2.35
N VAL A 28 -11.62 -6.68 2.61
CA VAL A 28 -10.73 -6.99 3.74
C VAL A 28 -10.72 -5.88 4.80
N ASN A 29 -10.31 -6.22 6.02
CA ASN A 29 -10.22 -5.28 7.13
C ASN A 29 -9.04 -4.32 7.00
N THR A 30 -7.88 -4.81 6.56
CA THR A 30 -6.69 -3.99 6.32
C THR A 30 -6.08 -4.35 4.99
N PHE A 31 -5.87 -3.33 4.15
CA PHE A 31 -5.17 -3.43 2.88
C PHE A 31 -4.08 -2.37 2.87
N PHE A 32 -2.84 -2.74 2.58
CA PHE A 32 -1.69 -1.84 2.70
C PHE A 32 -0.65 -2.07 1.61
N ILE A 33 0.15 -1.04 1.34
CA ILE A 33 1.37 -1.11 0.54
C ILE A 33 2.54 -0.99 1.51
N ALA A 34 3.48 -1.94 1.47
CA ALA A 34 4.73 -1.84 2.20
C ALA A 34 5.92 -2.01 1.25
N LYS A 35 6.98 -1.24 1.51
CA LYS A 35 8.29 -1.42 0.86
C LYS A 35 9.17 -2.24 1.78
N ASN A 36 9.84 -3.23 1.23
CA ASN A 36 10.77 -4.09 1.95
C ASN A 36 12.09 -4.12 1.18
N ASP A 37 13.17 -3.70 1.82
CA ASP A 37 14.51 -3.67 1.21
C ASP A 37 15.44 -4.82 1.68
N GLY A 38 14.89 -5.77 2.44
CA GLY A 38 15.60 -6.89 3.06
C GLY A 38 16.11 -6.59 4.48
N TYR A 39 16.02 -5.34 4.94
CA TYR A 39 16.38 -4.92 6.30
C TYR A 39 15.20 -4.29 7.02
N THR A 40 14.48 -3.37 6.38
CA THR A 40 13.32 -2.71 6.95
C THR A 40 12.07 -2.96 6.12
N VAL A 41 10.92 -2.92 6.80
CA VAL A 41 9.60 -2.88 6.17
C VAL A 41 8.95 -1.55 6.53
N ASP A 42 8.67 -0.76 5.51
CA ASP A 42 8.05 0.56 5.62
C ASP A 42 6.62 0.49 5.07
N VAL A 43 5.61 0.72 5.91
CA VAL A 43 4.22 0.80 5.48
C VAL A 43 3.97 2.17 4.85
N LEU A 44 3.84 2.20 3.53
CA LEU A 44 3.67 3.43 2.76
C LEU A 44 2.22 3.92 2.75
N LYS A 45 1.27 2.97 2.67
CA LYS A 45 -0.18 3.24 2.63
C LYS A 45 -0.92 2.16 3.39
N ALA A 46 -1.98 2.51 4.12
CA ALA A 46 -2.76 1.57 4.90
C ALA A 46 -4.23 2.01 4.94
N PHE A 47 -5.09 1.19 4.33
CA PHE A 47 -6.53 1.30 4.45
C PHE A 47 -7.00 0.35 5.54
N ASN A 48 -7.69 0.91 6.54
CA ASN A 48 -8.27 0.17 7.66
C ASN A 48 -9.79 0.41 7.65
N ARG A 49 -10.58 -0.65 7.50
CA ARG A 49 -12.03 -0.56 7.29
C ARG A 49 -12.80 -0.24 8.57
N GLU A 50 -12.63 -1.06 9.60
CA GLU A 50 -13.43 -0.99 10.84
C GLU A 50 -12.62 -0.53 12.05
N LYS A 51 -11.33 -0.90 12.09
CA LYS A 51 -10.42 -0.63 13.20
C LYS A 51 -9.05 -0.31 12.66
N LEU A 52 -8.35 0.60 13.31
CA LEU A 52 -6.94 0.87 13.04
C LEU A 52 -6.11 -0.35 13.47
N LEU A 53 -5.71 -1.18 12.50
CA LEU A 53 -4.85 -2.35 12.72
C LEU A 53 -3.40 -2.07 12.32
N LEU A 54 -3.19 -1.14 11.37
CA LEU A 54 -1.88 -0.76 10.89
C LEU A 54 -1.84 0.73 10.55
N GLU A 55 -0.84 1.44 11.07
CA GLU A 55 -0.64 2.87 10.80
C GLU A 55 0.20 3.09 9.53
N GLU A 56 -0.15 4.10 8.74
CA GLU A 56 0.74 4.59 7.68
C GLU A 56 2.01 5.16 8.30
N GLY A 57 3.16 4.85 7.70
CA GLY A 57 4.47 5.19 8.26
C GLY A 57 4.95 4.24 9.35
N PHE A 58 4.19 3.19 9.70
CA PHE A 58 4.71 2.12 10.55
C PHE A 58 5.95 1.49 9.91
N GLN A 59 7.00 1.35 10.71
CA GLN A 59 8.26 0.76 10.29
C GLN A 59 8.65 -0.35 11.27
N THR A 60 9.19 -1.43 10.72
CA THR A 60 9.75 -2.52 11.51
C THR A 60 10.94 -3.16 10.82
N GLU A 61 11.75 -3.89 11.57
CA GLU A 61 12.81 -4.74 11.01
C GLU A 61 12.18 -5.88 10.21
N PHE A 62 12.80 -6.25 9.09
CA PHE A 62 12.31 -7.32 8.21
C PHE A 62 12.12 -8.64 8.97
N ASN A 63 13.03 -8.95 9.88
CA ASN A 63 12.95 -10.17 10.70
C ASN A 63 11.79 -10.17 11.72
N GLN A 64 11.17 -9.02 11.98
CA GLN A 64 9.98 -8.86 12.83
C GLN A 64 8.69 -8.68 12.02
N SER A 65 8.75 -8.68 10.69
CA SER A 65 7.63 -8.38 9.80
C SER A 65 6.75 -9.59 9.41
N TYR A 66 6.98 -10.74 10.04
CA TYR A 66 6.29 -12.02 9.77
C TYR A 66 5.03 -12.24 10.61
#